data_AF-A0A947F790-F1
#
_entry.id   AF-A0A947F790-F1
#
_cell.length_a   1.000
_cell.length_b   1.000
_cell.length_c   1.000
_cell.angle_alpha   90.00
_cell.angle_beta   90.00
_cell.angle_gamma   90.00
#
_symmetry.space_group_name_H-M   'P 1'
#
loop_
_entity.id
_entity.type
_entity.pdbx_description
1 polymer ?
#
loop_
_entity_poly.entity_id
_entity_poly.type
_entity_poly.pdbx_seq_one_letter_code
_entity_poly.pdbx_strand_id
1 'polypeptide(L)' 'MYQEVLDFWFKEIEPRQWWIKDNAFDQLIRDRFSTIHDQASRCELFSWRGSAQGRLAEIVVLDQFSRNMFRGT' A
#
# COMPACT_ATOMS: atom_id res chain seq x y z
N MET A 1 4.07 1.52 -11.49
CA MET A 1 4.16 2.98 -11.25
C MET A 1 3.43 3.29 -9.95
N TYR A 2 3.84 4.32 -9.19
CA TYR A 2 3.17 4.68 -7.93
C TYR A 2 1.67 5.01 -8.08
N GLN A 3 1.24 5.38 -9.30
CA GLN A 3 -0.15 5.69 -9.60
C GLN A 3 -1.10 4.53 -9.28
N GLU A 4 -0.66 3.27 -9.47
CA GLU A 4 -1.48 2.09 -9.17
C GLU A 4 -1.83 2.00 -7.68
N VAL A 5 -0.87 2.31 -6.80
CA VAL A 5 -1.09 2.35 -5.34
C VAL A 5 -2.13 3.42 -5.00
N LEU A 6 -1.99 4.62 -5.58
CA LEU A 6 -2.90 5.73 -5.30
C LEU A 6 -4.30 5.49 -5.87
N ASP A 7 -4.40 4.93 -7.07
CA ASP A 7 -5.68 4.61 -7.68
C ASP A 7 -6.38 3.51 -6.89
N PHE A 8 -5.68 2.46 -6.49
CA PHE A 8 -6.23 1.46 -5.59
C PHE A 8 -6.73 2.07 -4.28
N TRP A 9 -5.89 2.85 -3.60
CA TRP A 9 -6.18 3.34 -2.26
C TRP A 9 -7.26 4.42 -2.20
N PHE A 10 -7.36 5.27 -3.21
CA PHE A 10 -8.27 6.42 -3.22
C PHE A 10 -9.46 6.29 -4.17
N LYS A 11 -9.44 5.35 -5.12
CA LYS A 11 -10.52 5.20 -6.11
C LYS A 11 -11.19 3.82 -6.10
N GLU A 12 -10.42 2.75 -5.89
CA GLU A 12 -10.97 1.39 -5.95
C GLU A 12 -11.57 0.93 -4.62
N ILE A 13 -11.13 1.49 -3.49
CA ILE A 13 -11.59 1.12 -2.15
C ILE A 13 -12.34 2.27 -1.48
N GLU A 14 -13.28 1.92 -0.61
CA GLU A 14 -13.95 2.89 0.24
C GLU A 14 -13.11 3.18 1.49
N PRO A 15 -13.09 4.44 2.00
CA PRO A 15 -12.36 4.80 3.22
C PRO A 15 -12.74 3.96 4.45
N ARG A 16 -13.93 3.36 4.46
CA ARG A 16 -14.38 2.45 5.52
C ARG A 16 -13.51 1.18 5.59
N GLN A 17 -12.99 0.71 4.46
CA GLN A 17 -12.15 -0.48 4.37
C GLN A 17 -10.76 -0.27 4.99
N TRP A 18 -10.34 0.98 5.24
CA TRP A 18 -9.08 1.27 5.93
C TRP A 18 -9.08 0.80 7.39
N TRP A 19 -10.26 0.77 8.02
CA TRP A 19 -10.42 0.51 9.46
C TRP A 19 -11.02 -0.85 9.77
N ILE A 20 -11.75 -1.44 8.83
CA ILE A 20 -12.37 -2.75 9.02
C ILE A 20 -11.32 -3.85 8.96
N LYS A 21 -11.41 -4.80 9.90
CA LYS A 21 -10.72 -6.07 9.78
C LYS A 21 -11.50 -6.96 8.82
N ASP A 22 -10.96 -7.13 7.62
CA ASP A 22 -11.50 -8.01 6.59
C ASP A 22 -10.36 -8.86 6.03
N ASN A 23 -10.39 -10.16 6.32
CA ASN A 23 -9.33 -11.07 5.90
C ASN A 23 -9.25 -11.21 4.37
N ALA A 24 -10.37 -11.10 3.65
CA ALA A 24 -10.36 -11.17 2.20
C ALA A 24 -9.71 -9.93 1.60
N PHE A 25 -9.98 -8.76 2.18
CA PHE A 25 -9.33 -7.51 1.79
C PHE A 25 -7.84 -7.49 2.14
N ASP A 26 -7.47 -7.96 3.34
CA ASP A 26 -6.08 -8.09 3.76
C ASP A 26 -5.31 -9.01 2.80
N GLN A 27 -5.93 -10.12 2.35
CA GLN A 27 -5.35 -11.02 1.35
C GLN A 27 -5.22 -10.35 -0.03
N LEU A 28 -6.25 -9.63 -0.48
CA LEU A 28 -6.19 -8.86 -1.74
C LEU A 28 -5.02 -7.88 -1.77
N ILE A 29 -4.79 -7.16 -0.66
CA ILE A 29 -3.66 -6.24 -0.54
C ILE A 29 -2.33 -6.99 -0.62
N ARG A 30 -2.19 -8.13 0.09
CA ARG A 30 -0.99 -8.97 0.02
C ARG A 30 -0.72 -9.45 -1.41
N ASP A 31 -1.73 -9.98 -2.08
CA ASP A 31 -1.60 -10.57 -3.41
C ASP A 31 -1.18 -9.52 -4.45
N ARG A 32 -1.76 -8.31 -4.39
CA ARG A 32 -1.46 -7.24 -5.36
C ARG A 32 -0.16 -6.49 -5.06
N PHE A 33 0.13 -6.23 -3.78
CA PHE A 33 1.14 -5.23 -3.41
C PHE A 33 2.33 -5.77 -2.60
N SER A 34 2.40 -7.08 -2.30
CA SER A 34 3.53 -7.66 -1.54
C SER A 34 4.89 -7.40 -2.19
N THR A 35 4.99 -7.55 -3.51
CA THR A 35 6.22 -7.24 -4.24
C THR A 35 6.61 -5.77 -4.13
N ILE A 36 5.65 -4.85 -4.27
CA ILE A 36 5.88 -3.40 -4.15
C ILE A 36 6.29 -3.04 -2.72
N HIS A 37 5.68 -3.69 -1.72
CA HIS A 37 6.03 -3.52 -0.32
C HIS A 37 7.46 -3.97 -0.03
N ASP A 38 7.86 -5.15 -0.50
CA ASP A 38 9.22 -5.66 -0.33
C ASP A 38 10.25 -4.72 -0.97
N GLN A 39 9.99 -4.25 -2.19
CA GLN A 39 10.83 -3.23 -2.86
C GLN A 39 10.92 -1.92 -2.06
N ALA A 40 9.79 -1.42 -1.55
CA ALA A 40 9.75 -0.22 -0.73
C ALA A 40 10.58 -0.39 0.56
N SER A 41 10.45 -1.55 1.22
CA SER A 41 11.18 -1.88 2.45
C SER A 41 12.70 -1.95 2.25
N ARG A 42 13.14 -2.27 1.03
CA ARG A 42 14.55 -2.31 0.61
C ARG A 42 15.06 -1.00 0.01
N CYS A 43 14.26 0.08 0.09
CA CYS A 43 14.56 1.39 -0.51
C CYS A 43 14.70 1.38 -2.05
N GLU A 44 14.21 0.35 -2.75
CA GLU A 44 14.33 0.25 -4.21
C GLU A 44 13.40 1.24 -4.94
N LEU A 45 12.39 1.78 -4.26
CA LEU A 45 11.46 2.78 -4.79
C LEU A 45 11.87 4.23 -4.51
N PHE A 46 13.14 4.49 -4.18
CA PHE A 46 13.64 5.83 -3.82
C PHE A 46 13.31 6.92 -4.85
N SER A 47 13.18 6.57 -6.13
CA SER A 47 12.81 7.48 -7.21
C SER A 47 11.41 8.10 -7.04
N TRP A 48 10.49 7.43 -6.34
CA TRP A 48 9.15 7.95 -6.04
C TRP A 48 9.20 9.22 -5.18
N ARG A 49 10.27 9.40 -4.41
CA ARG A 49 10.46 10.56 -3.52
C ARG A 49 10.66 11.88 -4.26
N GLY A 50 10.83 11.83 -5.58
CA GLY A 50 10.93 12.99 -6.47
C GLY A 50 9.63 13.78 -6.66
N SER A 51 8.48 13.23 -6.26
CA SER A 51 7.19 13.94 -6.31
C SER A 51 6.38 13.75 -5.01
N ALA A 52 5.48 14.70 -4.72
CA ALA A 52 4.61 14.60 -3.54
C ALA A 52 3.71 13.36 -3.61
N GLN A 53 3.20 13.02 -4.80
CA GLN A 53 2.36 11.84 -5.03
C GLN A 53 3.14 10.54 -4.86
N GLY A 54 4.37 10.47 -5.36
CA GLY A 54 5.20 9.28 -5.18
C GLY A 54 5.58 9.05 -3.71
N ARG A 55 5.86 10.12 -2.95
CA ARG A 55 6.03 10.03 -1.48
C ARG A 55 4.78 9.53 -0.79
N LEU A 56 3.60 10.05 -1.17
CA LEU A 56 2.33 9.59 -0.60
C LEU A 56 2.11 8.09 -0.86
N ALA A 57 2.39 7.62 -2.07
CA ALA A 57 2.28 6.21 -2.41
C ALA A 57 3.25 5.35 -1.60
N GLU A 58 4.49 5.80 -1.41
CA GLU A 58 5.48 5.10 -0.57
C GLU A 58 5.02 5.01 0.89
N ILE A 59 4.40 6.07 1.43
CA ILE A 59 3.79 6.07 2.78
C ILE A 59 2.64 5.07 2.85
N VAL A 60 1.73 5.06 1.86
CA VAL A 60 0.60 4.11 1.82
C VAL A 60 1.12 2.67 1.81
N VAL A 61 2.13 2.37 1.01
CA VAL A 61 2.73 1.02 0.97
C VAL A 61 3.37 0.67 2.31
N LEU A 62 4.25 1.52 2.83
CA LEU A 62 5.04 1.19 4.03
C LEU A 62 4.23 1.24 5.33
N ASP A 63 3.21 2.08 5.43
CA ASP A 63 2.40 2.20 6.65
C ASP A 63 1.03 1.52 6.50
N GLN A 64 0.22 1.93 5.51
CA GLN A 64 -1.16 1.45 5.42
C GLN A 64 -1.23 -0.02 5.00
N PHE A 65 -0.55 -0.41 3.91
CA PHE A 65 -0.55 -1.81 3.48
C PHE A 65 0.11 -2.71 4.50
N SER A 66 1.18 -2.29 5.18
CA SER A 66 1.78 -3.06 6.27
C SER A 66 0.77 -3.44 7.35
N ARG A 67 -0.13 -2.53 7.74
CA ARG A 67 -1.17 -2.80 8.76
C ARG A 67 -2.15 -3.88 8.32
N ASN A 68 -2.49 -3.94 7.03
CA ASN A 68 -3.32 -4.98 6.45
C ASN A 68 -2.54 -6.30 6.25
N MET A 69 -1.32 -6.22 5.69
CA MET A 69 -0.46 -7.36 5.36
C MET A 69 0.16 -8.05 6.59
N PHE A 70 0.22 -7.41 7.74
CA PHE A 70 0.83 -7.99 8.95
C PHE A 70 -0.11 -7.89 10.15
N ARG A 71 -1.42 -7.87 9.89
CA ARG A 71 -2.42 -7.79 10.94
C ARG A 71 -2.33 -9.00 11.87
N GLY A 72 -1.99 -8.76 13.13
CA GLY A 72 -1.96 -9.79 14.18
C GLY A 72 -0.71 -10.67 14.20
N THR A 73 0.35 -10.28 13.48
CA THR A 73 1.71 -10.84 13.62
C THR A 73 2.57 -9.97 14.52
#